data_AF-A0A379MWP3-F1
#
_entry.id   AF-A0A379MWP3-F1
#
_cell.length_a   1.000
_cell.length_b   1.000
_cell.length_c   1.000
_cell.angle_alpha   90.00
_cell.angle_beta   90.00
_cell.angle_gamma   90.00
#
_symmetry.space_group_name_H-M   'P 1'
#
loop_
_entity.id
_entity.type
_entity.pdbx_description
1 polymer ?
#
loop_
_entity_poly.entity_id
_entity_poly.type
_entity_poly.pdbx_seq_one_letter_code
_entity_poly.pdbx_strand_id
1 'polypeptide(L)'
;MKRKLLVLPAAAASLLLASCGGSGSGPKLDTENANRIIEYYNQTLEVFRDGYSAEKAGEVVEYMDNKGRALIAPIIVLPGMYRDSAEMTAPGDRFGKSAGDSLTMLFREYYAACRTLDDNYDAFKAYKKAEDYKDDDWAKGKQLAEETRAAAERMLSAKQQILDIIAGPADAAELALMEGNPLKDHILLAKKIFAGMEGMMQVVSAEKVDEQALTADYGALEQLVKEGRELPRVKDMDNEMKWYGEYLDEVDAFLGVVRKAQRNGKYTQSVLDDMNSEYGDAVGDYNTFVN
;
A
#
# COMPACT_ATOMS: atom_id res chain seq x y z
N MET A 1 -12.80 22.16 12.04
CA MET A 1 -13.07 20.85 12.68
C MET A 1 -11.89 19.96 12.35
N LYS A 2 -11.30 19.26 13.35
CA LYS A 2 -10.15 18.39 13.10
C LYS A 2 -10.64 17.19 12.26
N ARG A 3 -10.09 17.00 11.05
CA ARG A 3 -10.32 15.80 10.25
C ARG A 3 -9.91 14.60 11.11
N LYS A 4 -10.85 13.76 11.52
CA LYS A 4 -10.52 12.44 12.08
C LYS A 4 -10.12 11.57 10.89
N LEU A 5 -8.82 11.53 10.57
CA LEU A 5 -8.34 10.54 9.61
C LEU A 5 -8.70 9.16 10.14
N LEU A 6 -9.35 8.35 9.32
CA LEU A 6 -9.35 6.90 9.51
C LEU A 6 -7.92 6.45 9.26
N VAL A 7 -7.14 6.32 10.34
CA VAL A 7 -5.76 5.86 10.28
C VAL A 7 -5.79 4.38 9.90
N LEU A 8 -5.36 4.07 8.69
CA LEU A 8 -4.96 2.71 8.33
C LEU A 8 -3.78 2.34 9.25
N PRO A 9 -3.87 1.27 10.06
CA PRO A 9 -2.68 0.72 10.69
C PRO A 9 -1.71 0.35 9.56
N ALA A 10 -0.46 0.78 9.71
CA ALA A 10 0.57 0.61 8.69
C ALA A 10 0.66 -0.85 8.24
N ALA A 11 0.63 -1.06 6.94
CA ALA A 11 1.26 -2.23 6.34
C ALA A 11 2.74 -2.16 6.71
N ALA A 12 3.11 -2.74 7.86
CA ALA A 12 4.47 -3.20 8.01
C ALA A 12 4.59 -4.35 7.02
N ALA A 13 4.90 -4.04 5.76
CA ALA A 13 5.57 -4.96 4.86
C ALA A 13 6.90 -5.28 5.52
N SER A 14 6.81 -6.13 6.54
CA SER A 14 7.93 -6.69 7.24
C SER A 14 8.53 -7.59 6.19
N LEU A 15 9.46 -7.04 5.40
CA LEU A 15 10.51 -7.79 4.72
C LEU A 15 11.36 -8.46 5.81
N LEU A 16 10.74 -9.32 6.62
CA LEU A 16 11.40 -10.43 7.26
C LEU A 16 11.69 -11.40 6.13
N LEU A 17 12.68 -11.04 5.31
CA LEU A 17 13.60 -12.04 4.80
C LEU A 17 14.22 -12.62 6.07
N ALA A 18 13.53 -13.61 6.64
CA ALA A 18 14.12 -14.47 7.62
C ALA A 18 15.39 -14.98 6.95
N SER A 19 16.52 -14.48 7.46
CA SER A 19 17.81 -15.13 7.30
C SER A 19 17.68 -16.48 8.00
N CYS A 20 16.95 -17.39 7.38
CA CYS A 20 17.00 -18.80 7.68
C CYS A 20 18.19 -19.32 6.88
N GLY A 21 19.37 -19.18 7.49
CA GLY A 21 20.46 -20.13 7.30
C GLY A 21 19.94 -21.53 7.69
N GLY A 22 19.22 -22.13 6.76
CA GLY A 22 18.51 -23.39 6.93
C GLY A 22 18.26 -23.95 5.55
N SER A 23 19.18 -24.81 5.12
CA SER A 23 19.02 -25.76 4.03
C SER A 23 17.70 -26.53 4.19
N GLY A 24 16.62 -26.01 3.60
CA GLY A 24 15.31 -26.64 3.54
C GLY A 24 14.84 -26.67 2.11
N SER A 25 14.99 -27.83 1.47
CA SER A 25 14.49 -28.14 0.13
C SER A 25 12.96 -28.22 0.13
N GLY A 26 12.28 -27.09 0.26
CA GLY A 26 10.88 -26.97 -0.12
C GLY A 26 10.73 -27.19 -1.64
N PRO A 27 9.55 -27.61 -2.14
CA PRO A 27 9.32 -27.68 -3.57
C PRO A 27 9.63 -26.32 -4.18
N LYS A 28 10.47 -26.31 -5.20
CA LYS A 28 10.75 -25.10 -5.98
C LYS A 28 9.43 -24.59 -6.54
N LEU A 29 9.08 -23.34 -6.28
CA LEU A 29 7.92 -22.71 -6.88
C LEU A 29 8.11 -22.75 -8.39
N ASP A 30 7.24 -23.46 -9.11
CA ASP A 30 7.34 -23.52 -10.57
C ASP A 30 6.90 -22.17 -11.20
N THR A 31 7.40 -21.92 -12.40
CA THR A 31 7.16 -20.67 -13.15
C THR A 31 5.67 -20.41 -13.38
N GLU A 32 4.87 -21.45 -13.55
CA GLU A 32 3.42 -21.32 -13.79
C GLU A 32 2.71 -20.81 -12.53
N ASN A 33 2.98 -21.41 -11.37
CA ASN A 33 2.40 -20.97 -10.11
C ASN A 33 2.94 -19.59 -9.69
N ALA A 34 4.21 -19.28 -9.96
CA ALA A 34 4.78 -17.95 -9.72
C ALA A 34 4.05 -16.85 -10.52
N ASN A 35 3.85 -17.07 -11.83
CA ASN A 35 3.08 -16.14 -12.68
C ASN A 35 1.65 -15.96 -12.16
N ARG A 36 0.98 -17.05 -11.77
CA ARG A 36 -0.36 -17.00 -11.17
C ARG A 36 -0.39 -16.18 -9.89
N ILE A 37 0.61 -16.30 -9.02
CA ILE A 37 0.68 -15.51 -7.79
C ILE A 37 0.82 -14.01 -8.10
N ILE A 38 1.71 -13.64 -9.04
CA ILE A 38 1.92 -12.24 -9.44
C ILE A 38 0.67 -11.66 -10.11
N GLU A 39 0.01 -12.42 -10.99
CA GLU A 39 -1.24 -11.99 -11.60
C GLU A 39 -2.32 -11.71 -10.56
N TYR A 40 -2.49 -12.59 -9.57
CA TYR A 40 -3.43 -12.38 -8.47
C TYR A 40 -3.09 -11.14 -7.63
N TYR A 41 -1.80 -10.93 -7.35
CA TYR A 41 -1.31 -9.76 -6.64
C TYR A 41 -1.65 -8.47 -7.40
N ASN A 42 -1.32 -8.40 -8.69
CA ASN A 42 -1.59 -7.23 -9.53
C ASN A 42 -3.09 -6.94 -9.63
N GLN A 43 -3.92 -7.97 -9.86
CA GLN A 43 -5.37 -7.82 -9.87
C GLN A 43 -5.91 -7.31 -8.52
N THR A 44 -5.35 -7.78 -7.40
CA THR A 44 -5.72 -7.30 -6.06
C THR A 44 -5.42 -5.80 -5.92
N LEU A 45 -4.25 -5.35 -6.37
CA LEU A 45 -3.88 -3.93 -6.35
C LEU A 45 -4.83 -3.08 -7.22
N GLU A 46 -5.24 -3.57 -8.39
CA GLU A 46 -6.23 -2.90 -9.24
C GLU A 46 -7.58 -2.77 -8.52
N VAL A 47 -8.08 -3.85 -7.90
CA VAL A 47 -9.32 -3.83 -7.10
C VAL A 47 -9.24 -2.78 -6.00
N PHE A 48 -8.10 -2.67 -5.32
CA PHE A 48 -7.92 -1.71 -4.23
C PHE A 48 -7.67 -0.27 -4.67
N ARG A 49 -7.13 -0.06 -5.88
CA ARG A 49 -7.00 1.25 -6.52
C ARG A 49 -8.35 1.79 -6.97
N ASP A 50 -9.18 0.92 -7.54
CA ASP A 50 -10.47 1.29 -8.10
C ASP A 50 -11.59 1.32 -7.04
N GLY A 51 -11.33 0.77 -5.85
CA GLY A 51 -12.24 0.77 -4.70
C GLY A 51 -12.21 2.06 -3.87
N TYR A 52 -12.90 2.03 -2.72
CA TYR A 52 -12.91 3.15 -1.77
C TYR A 52 -11.52 3.42 -1.17
N SER A 53 -11.08 4.68 -1.25
CA SER A 53 -9.96 5.16 -0.44
C SER A 53 -10.40 5.43 1.01
N ALA A 54 -9.45 5.36 1.95
CA ALA A 54 -9.70 5.73 3.35
C ALA A 54 -10.20 7.18 3.49
N GLU A 55 -9.63 8.09 2.68
CA GLU A 55 -10.08 9.47 2.59
C GLU A 55 -11.54 9.55 2.16
N LYS A 56 -11.91 8.85 1.08
CA LYS A 56 -13.27 8.90 0.55
C LYS A 56 -14.30 8.33 1.52
N ALA A 57 -13.98 7.21 2.17
CA ALA A 57 -14.84 6.64 3.21
C ALA A 57 -14.98 7.62 4.39
N GLY A 58 -13.90 8.31 4.77
CA GLY A 58 -13.91 9.34 5.80
C GLY A 58 -14.79 10.55 5.45
N GLU A 59 -14.72 11.05 4.22
CA GLU A 59 -15.57 12.15 3.74
C GLU A 59 -17.06 11.81 3.81
N VAL A 60 -17.43 10.57 3.49
CA VAL A 60 -18.81 10.08 3.56
C VAL A 60 -19.31 10.05 5.00
N VAL A 61 -18.53 9.46 5.90
CA VAL A 61 -18.85 9.41 7.35
C VAL A 61 -18.99 10.83 7.91
N GLU A 62 -18.04 11.73 7.59
CA GLU A 62 -18.09 13.12 8.05
C GLU A 62 -19.32 13.87 7.50
N TYR A 63 -19.68 13.65 6.24
CA TYR A 63 -20.89 14.23 5.66
C TYR A 63 -22.15 13.77 6.41
N MET A 64 -22.23 12.47 6.73
CA MET A 64 -23.36 11.90 7.46
C MET A 64 -23.44 12.41 8.91
N ASP A 65 -22.32 12.42 9.63
CA ASP A 65 -22.20 12.96 11.00
C ASP A 65 -22.62 14.43 11.07
N ASN A 66 -22.23 15.21 10.06
CA ASN A 66 -22.58 16.62 9.95
C ASN A 66 -24.00 16.85 9.41
N LYS A 67 -24.89 15.84 9.48
CA LYS A 67 -26.30 15.95 9.06
C LYS A 67 -26.43 16.37 7.58
N GLY A 68 -25.47 15.97 6.76
CA GLY A 68 -25.35 16.32 5.37
C GLY A 68 -25.05 17.80 5.10
N ARG A 69 -24.47 18.51 6.06
CA ARG A 69 -24.03 19.92 5.89
C ARG A 69 -22.61 19.94 5.35
N ALA A 70 -22.47 20.07 4.04
CA ALA A 70 -21.22 20.33 3.35
C ALA A 70 -21.47 21.26 2.14
N LEU A 71 -20.45 22.02 1.74
CA LEU A 71 -20.53 22.89 0.55
C LEU A 71 -20.79 22.06 -0.72
N ILE A 72 -20.26 20.84 -0.78
CA ILE A 72 -20.45 19.88 -1.86
C ILE A 72 -20.62 18.50 -1.22
N ALA A 73 -21.67 17.77 -1.61
CA ALA A 73 -21.82 16.37 -1.18
C ALA A 73 -20.70 15.52 -1.81
N PRO A 74 -20.05 14.59 -1.08
CA PRO A 74 -19.01 13.77 -1.66
C PRO A 74 -19.51 13.08 -2.93
N ILE A 75 -18.90 13.39 -4.08
CA ILE A 75 -19.17 12.63 -5.30
C ILE A 75 -18.51 11.27 -5.10
N ILE A 76 -19.34 10.27 -4.81
CA ILE A 76 -18.91 8.88 -4.85
C ILE A 76 -19.02 8.47 -6.31
N VAL A 77 -17.92 8.58 -7.05
CA VAL A 77 -17.78 7.84 -8.29
C VAL A 77 -17.61 6.40 -7.85
N LEU A 78 -18.60 5.57 -8.13
CA LEU A 78 -18.46 4.13 -8.08
C LEU A 78 -17.85 3.73 -9.42
N PRO A 79 -16.53 3.49 -9.55
CA PRO A 79 -16.00 2.96 -10.80
C PRO A 79 -16.69 1.63 -11.01
N GLY A 80 -17.29 1.47 -12.19
CA GLY A 80 -18.45 0.62 -12.43
C GLY A 80 -18.37 -0.75 -11.78
N MET A 81 -19.16 -0.92 -10.70
CA MET A 81 -19.30 -2.10 -9.85
C MET A 81 -17.96 -2.68 -9.43
N TYR A 82 -17.73 -2.80 -8.12
CA TYR A 82 -16.79 -3.77 -7.55
C TYR A 82 -16.66 -4.93 -8.52
N ARG A 83 -15.53 -5.08 -9.21
CA ARG A 83 -15.21 -6.37 -9.78
C ARG A 83 -15.03 -7.24 -8.54
N ASP A 84 -16.14 -7.73 -8.01
CA ASP A 84 -16.22 -9.04 -7.41
C ASP A 84 -15.78 -9.95 -8.55
N SER A 85 -14.46 -9.99 -8.77
CA SER A 85 -13.92 -10.95 -9.67
C SER A 85 -14.12 -12.23 -8.88
N ALA A 86 -14.90 -13.15 -9.46
CA ALA A 86 -15.00 -14.50 -8.93
C ALA A 86 -13.60 -15.08 -8.65
N GLU A 87 -12.57 -14.57 -9.33
CA GLU A 87 -11.16 -14.80 -9.09
C GLU A 87 -10.65 -14.36 -7.70
N MET A 88 -10.95 -13.15 -7.20
CA MET A 88 -10.49 -12.71 -5.86
C MET A 88 -11.13 -13.51 -4.72
N THR A 89 -12.35 -14.02 -4.93
CA THR A 89 -13.02 -14.93 -3.97
C THR A 89 -12.78 -16.41 -4.27
N ALA A 90 -11.92 -16.71 -5.23
CA ALA A 90 -11.49 -18.07 -5.59
C ALA A 90 -9.98 -18.08 -5.96
N PRO A 91 -9.07 -17.84 -4.99
CA PRO A 91 -7.63 -17.83 -5.24
C PRO A 91 -7.09 -19.16 -5.79
N GLY A 92 -7.87 -20.24 -5.68
CA GLY A 92 -7.45 -21.59 -6.09
C GLY A 92 -6.40 -22.16 -5.15
N ASP A 93 -5.50 -22.97 -5.69
CA ASP A 93 -4.44 -23.65 -4.94
C ASP A 93 -3.15 -22.84 -4.78
N ARG A 94 -3.05 -21.65 -5.40
CA ARG A 94 -1.80 -20.92 -5.56
C ARG A 94 -1.13 -20.47 -4.25
N PHE A 95 -1.91 -20.22 -3.19
CA PHE A 95 -1.42 -19.83 -1.86
C PHE A 95 -1.49 -20.97 -0.82
N GLY A 96 -1.89 -22.17 -1.24
CA GLY A 96 -2.25 -23.26 -0.33
C GLY A 96 -3.58 -23.03 0.39
N LYS A 97 -4.14 -24.10 0.96
CA LYS A 97 -5.53 -24.12 1.46
C LYS A 97 -5.82 -23.05 2.52
N SER A 98 -4.96 -22.94 3.55
CA SER A 98 -5.22 -22.01 4.67
C SER A 98 -5.24 -20.55 4.24
N ALA A 99 -4.25 -20.13 3.43
CA ALA A 99 -4.21 -18.76 2.93
C ALA A 99 -5.33 -18.50 1.91
N GLY A 100 -5.63 -19.49 1.05
CA GLY A 100 -6.75 -19.40 0.11
C GLY A 100 -8.12 -19.24 0.79
N ASP A 101 -8.37 -20.00 1.86
CA ASP A 101 -9.61 -19.89 2.66
C ASP A 101 -9.69 -18.50 3.33
N SER A 102 -8.59 -18.00 3.92
CA SER A 102 -8.54 -16.66 4.51
C SER A 102 -8.77 -15.55 3.48
N LEU A 103 -8.12 -15.61 2.32
CA LEU A 103 -8.32 -14.65 1.23
C LEU A 103 -9.77 -14.63 0.77
N THR A 104 -10.38 -15.80 0.59
CA THR A 104 -11.79 -15.92 0.22
C THR A 104 -12.71 -15.22 1.24
N MET A 105 -12.48 -15.44 2.54
CA MET A 105 -13.27 -14.79 3.59
C MET A 105 -13.05 -13.27 3.63
N LEU A 106 -11.79 -12.83 3.57
CA LEU A 106 -11.44 -11.42 3.67
C LEU A 106 -11.95 -10.61 2.47
N PHE A 107 -11.86 -11.14 1.25
CA PHE A 107 -12.44 -10.47 0.08
C PHE A 107 -13.97 -10.39 0.18
N ARG A 108 -14.65 -11.43 0.68
CA ARG A 108 -16.10 -11.36 0.94
C ARG A 108 -16.45 -10.30 1.97
N GLU A 109 -15.67 -10.18 3.04
CA GLU A 109 -15.82 -9.13 4.05
C GLU A 109 -15.59 -7.75 3.45
N TYR A 110 -14.50 -7.57 2.69
CA TYR A 110 -14.18 -6.32 1.99
C TYR A 110 -15.35 -5.88 1.10
N TYR A 111 -15.84 -6.75 0.21
CA TYR A 111 -16.95 -6.41 -0.68
C TYR A 111 -18.26 -6.17 0.08
N ALA A 112 -18.53 -6.91 1.16
CA ALA A 112 -19.73 -6.69 1.98
C ALA A 112 -19.69 -5.34 2.72
N ALA A 113 -18.53 -4.97 3.25
CA ALA A 113 -18.31 -3.69 3.90
C ALA A 113 -18.44 -2.52 2.92
N CYS A 114 -17.86 -2.65 1.73
CA CYS A 114 -18.04 -1.70 0.64
C CYS A 114 -19.52 -1.49 0.26
N ARG A 115 -20.28 -2.58 0.08
CA ARG A 115 -21.73 -2.50 -0.18
C ARG A 115 -22.49 -1.79 0.94
N THR A 116 -22.13 -2.06 2.20
CA THR A 116 -22.76 -1.39 3.36
C THR A 116 -22.51 0.12 3.35
N LEU A 117 -21.31 0.56 2.96
CA LEU A 117 -20.99 2.00 2.82
C LEU A 117 -21.91 2.66 1.79
N ASP A 118 -22.07 2.04 0.63
CA ASP A 118 -22.93 2.52 -0.46
C ASP A 118 -24.39 2.59 -0.03
N ASP A 119 -24.93 1.46 0.44
CA ASP A 119 -26.34 1.30 0.80
C ASP A 119 -26.74 2.29 1.90
N ASN A 120 -25.88 2.46 2.91
CA ASN A 120 -26.15 3.39 4.01
C ASN A 120 -26.05 4.86 3.57
N TYR A 121 -25.13 5.19 2.66
CA TYR A 121 -25.04 6.54 2.12
C TYR A 121 -26.26 6.89 1.27
N ASP A 122 -26.73 5.97 0.44
CA ASP A 122 -27.96 6.13 -0.35
C ASP A 122 -29.19 6.24 0.55
N ALA A 123 -29.29 5.39 1.58
CA ALA A 123 -30.36 5.45 2.58
C ALA A 123 -30.36 6.79 3.32
N PHE A 124 -29.18 7.32 3.68
CA PHE A 124 -29.05 8.62 4.34
C PHE A 124 -29.47 9.78 3.43
N LYS A 125 -29.08 9.76 2.15
CA LYS A 125 -29.53 10.76 1.16
C LYS A 125 -31.06 10.73 1.00
N ALA A 126 -31.65 9.54 0.90
CA ALA A 126 -33.09 9.37 0.78
C ALA A 126 -33.84 9.89 2.03
N TYR A 127 -33.38 9.49 3.21
CA TYR A 127 -33.86 9.96 4.51
C TYR A 127 -33.81 11.49 4.64
N LYS A 128 -32.70 12.12 4.25
CA LYS A 128 -32.57 13.58 4.25
C LYS A 128 -33.52 14.25 3.25
N LYS A 129 -33.67 13.68 2.05
CA LYS A 129 -34.56 14.19 0.99
C LYS A 129 -36.03 14.12 1.39
N ALA A 130 -36.44 13.06 2.10
CA ALA A 130 -37.80 12.89 2.63
C ALA A 130 -38.11 13.81 3.82
N GLU A 131 -37.09 14.48 4.38
CA GLU A 131 -37.19 15.29 5.59
C GLU A 131 -37.58 14.51 6.86
N ASP A 132 -37.48 13.17 6.84
CA ASP A 132 -37.74 12.27 7.99
C ASP A 132 -37.00 12.68 9.27
N TYR A 133 -35.86 13.37 9.12
CA TYR A 133 -35.09 13.91 10.24
C TYR A 133 -35.83 14.92 11.11
N LYS A 134 -36.93 15.49 10.60
CA LYS A 134 -37.81 16.37 11.38
C LYS A 134 -38.66 15.57 12.37
N ASP A 135 -38.93 14.30 12.08
CA ASP A 135 -39.80 13.44 12.87
C ASP A 135 -39.04 12.64 13.95
N ASP A 136 -37.75 12.32 13.72
CA ASP A 136 -36.96 11.45 14.60
C ASP A 136 -35.73 12.13 15.25
N ASP A 137 -35.59 13.46 15.10
CA ASP A 137 -34.41 14.24 15.52
C ASP A 137 -33.06 13.60 15.16
N TRP A 138 -32.93 13.18 13.90
CA TRP A 138 -31.69 12.59 13.38
C TRP A 138 -31.35 11.21 13.94
N ALA A 139 -32.28 10.50 14.57
CA ALA A 139 -32.01 9.16 15.11
C ALA A 139 -31.55 8.18 14.03
N LYS A 140 -32.31 8.03 12.93
CA LYS A 140 -31.93 7.15 11.81
C LYS A 140 -30.67 7.65 11.10
N GLY A 141 -30.51 8.96 10.95
CA GLY A 141 -29.31 9.54 10.36
C GLY A 141 -28.03 9.21 11.14
N LYS A 142 -28.08 9.25 12.48
CA LYS A 142 -26.97 8.86 13.35
C LYS A 142 -26.67 7.36 13.28
N GLN A 143 -27.70 6.53 13.28
CA GLN A 143 -27.55 5.08 13.13
C GLN A 143 -26.84 4.74 11.81
N LEU A 144 -27.30 5.30 10.69
CA LEU A 144 -26.67 5.10 9.38
C LEU A 144 -25.20 5.57 9.40
N ALA A 145 -24.90 6.72 10.02
CA ALA A 145 -23.52 7.21 10.13
C ALA A 145 -22.60 6.28 10.93
N GLU A 146 -23.11 5.71 12.03
CA GLU A 146 -22.37 4.75 12.86
C GLU A 146 -22.11 3.43 12.13
N GLU A 147 -23.13 2.88 11.47
CA GLU A 147 -23.00 1.66 10.67
C GLU A 147 -22.05 1.86 9.48
N THR A 148 -22.11 3.02 8.80
CA THR A 148 -21.16 3.39 7.74
C THR A 148 -19.73 3.49 8.27
N ARG A 149 -19.52 4.07 9.46
CA ARG A 149 -18.19 4.13 10.07
C ARG A 149 -17.63 2.74 10.36
N ALA A 150 -18.44 1.87 10.95
CA ALA A 150 -18.04 0.48 11.22
C ALA A 150 -17.77 -0.31 9.92
N ALA A 151 -18.48 -0.01 8.84
CA ALA A 151 -18.20 -0.59 7.52
C ALA A 151 -16.88 -0.08 6.93
N ALA A 152 -16.57 1.22 7.06
CA ALA A 152 -15.30 1.78 6.63
C ALA A 152 -14.12 1.10 7.34
N GLU A 153 -14.22 0.92 8.66
CA GLU A 153 -13.19 0.25 9.46
C GLU A 153 -12.96 -1.21 9.03
N ARG A 154 -14.04 -1.97 8.84
CA ARG A 154 -13.97 -3.36 8.35
C ARG A 154 -13.35 -3.46 6.96
N MET A 155 -13.76 -2.58 6.05
CA MET A 155 -13.21 -2.52 4.69
C MET A 155 -11.69 -2.27 4.72
N LEU A 156 -11.24 -1.27 5.49
CA LEU A 156 -9.82 -0.93 5.60
C LEU A 156 -9.01 -2.04 6.28
N SER A 157 -9.57 -2.67 7.31
CA SER A 157 -8.93 -3.81 7.98
C SER A 157 -8.81 -5.03 7.06
N ALA A 158 -9.87 -5.39 6.33
CA ALA A 158 -9.84 -6.50 5.39
C ALA A 158 -8.84 -6.25 4.25
N LYS A 159 -8.81 -5.03 3.70
CA LYS A 159 -7.81 -4.62 2.70
C LYS A 159 -6.38 -4.84 3.20
N GLN A 160 -6.08 -4.41 4.43
CA GLN A 160 -4.75 -4.57 5.01
C GLN A 160 -4.38 -6.06 5.17
N GLN A 161 -5.27 -6.86 5.76
CA GLN A 161 -5.02 -8.28 5.98
C GLN A 161 -4.83 -9.06 4.66
N ILE A 162 -5.55 -8.68 3.60
CA ILE A 162 -5.35 -9.25 2.26
C ILE A 162 -3.93 -8.95 1.77
N LEU A 163 -3.49 -7.70 1.84
CA LEU A 163 -2.14 -7.30 1.43
C LEU A 163 -1.06 -8.07 2.20
N ASP A 164 -1.23 -8.22 3.51
CA ASP A 164 -0.30 -8.95 4.37
C ASP A 164 -0.17 -10.44 3.98
N ILE A 165 -1.26 -11.05 3.51
CA ILE A 165 -1.25 -12.46 3.06
C ILE A 165 -0.55 -12.62 1.71
N ILE A 166 -0.76 -11.70 0.76
CA ILE A 166 -0.30 -11.86 -0.63
C ILE A 166 1.10 -11.32 -0.89
N ALA A 167 1.60 -10.37 -0.09
CA ALA A 167 2.88 -9.70 -0.36
C ALA A 167 4.07 -10.68 -0.33
N GLY A 168 4.20 -11.49 0.73
CA GLY A 168 5.29 -12.45 0.85
C GLY A 168 5.32 -13.50 -0.28
N PRO A 169 4.18 -14.14 -0.62
CA PRO A 169 4.10 -15.01 -1.79
C PRO A 169 4.44 -14.31 -3.11
N ALA A 170 4.01 -13.06 -3.32
CA ALA A 170 4.35 -12.30 -4.52
C ALA A 170 5.86 -12.04 -4.62
N ASP A 171 6.50 -11.65 -3.52
CA ASP A 171 7.96 -11.49 -3.44
C ASP A 171 8.69 -12.81 -3.77
N ALA A 172 8.22 -13.92 -3.23
CA ALA A 172 8.78 -15.25 -3.52
C ALA A 172 8.58 -15.66 -4.98
N ALA A 173 7.43 -15.33 -5.58
CA ALA A 173 7.13 -15.57 -6.98
C ALA A 173 8.03 -14.75 -7.91
N GLU A 174 8.18 -13.45 -7.64
CA GLU A 174 9.12 -12.60 -8.38
C GLU A 174 10.55 -13.13 -8.30
N LEU A 175 10.99 -13.54 -7.11
CA LEU A 175 12.32 -14.11 -6.90
C LEU A 175 12.56 -15.40 -7.72
N ALA A 176 11.53 -16.25 -7.83
CA ALA A 176 11.56 -17.48 -8.61
C ALA A 176 11.62 -17.20 -10.12
N LEU A 177 10.89 -16.18 -10.59
CA LEU A 177 10.93 -15.75 -11.99
C LEU A 177 12.23 -15.01 -12.36
N MET A 178 12.92 -14.42 -11.38
CA MET A 178 14.22 -13.80 -11.56
C MET A 178 15.38 -14.82 -11.60
N GLU A 179 15.13 -16.11 -11.46
CA GLU A 179 16.18 -17.12 -11.60
C GLU A 179 16.81 -17.10 -13.00
N GLY A 180 18.10 -16.76 -13.07
CA GLY A 180 18.83 -16.61 -14.32
C GLY A 180 18.89 -15.17 -14.85
N ASN A 181 18.16 -14.22 -14.25
CA ASN A 181 18.36 -12.80 -14.54
C ASN A 181 19.71 -12.36 -13.96
N PRO A 182 20.66 -11.85 -14.78
CA PRO A 182 21.98 -11.45 -14.31
C PRO A 182 21.95 -10.21 -13.39
N LEU A 183 20.88 -9.42 -13.43
CA LEU A 183 20.65 -8.26 -12.55
C LEU A 183 19.87 -8.62 -11.27
N LYS A 184 19.59 -9.90 -11.01
CA LYS A 184 18.77 -10.34 -9.85
C LYS A 184 19.19 -9.69 -8.53
N ASP A 185 20.47 -9.71 -8.18
CA ASP A 185 20.95 -9.16 -6.91
C ASP A 185 20.76 -7.63 -6.83
N HIS A 186 20.94 -6.93 -7.95
CA HIS A 186 20.74 -5.49 -8.08
C HIS A 186 19.26 -5.13 -7.89
N ILE A 187 18.36 -5.89 -8.53
CA ILE A 187 16.91 -5.70 -8.43
C ILE A 187 16.41 -5.96 -7.02
N LEU A 188 16.86 -7.05 -6.38
CA LEU A 188 16.44 -7.39 -5.02
C LEU A 188 16.91 -6.36 -3.99
N LEU A 189 18.11 -5.82 -4.16
CA LEU A 189 18.58 -4.74 -3.31
C LEU A 189 17.77 -3.46 -3.55
N ALA A 190 17.50 -3.12 -4.80
CA ALA A 190 16.71 -1.94 -5.14
C ALA A 190 15.29 -2.00 -4.53
N LYS A 191 14.65 -3.19 -4.51
CA LYS A 191 13.38 -3.40 -3.81
C LYS A 191 13.47 -3.06 -2.30
N LYS A 192 14.55 -3.47 -1.63
CA LYS A 192 14.76 -3.14 -0.20
C LYS A 192 14.97 -1.64 0.00
N ILE A 193 15.71 -1.00 -0.91
CA ILE A 193 15.95 0.44 -0.90
C ILE A 193 14.62 1.20 -1.03
N PHE A 194 13.77 0.86 -2.00
CA PHE A 194 12.47 1.49 -2.17
C PHE A 194 11.57 1.33 -0.93
N ALA A 195 11.52 0.12 -0.35
CA ALA A 195 10.81 -0.09 0.90
C ALA A 195 11.34 0.80 2.05
N GLY A 196 12.66 1.00 2.12
CA GLY A 196 13.28 1.92 3.07
C GLY A 196 12.92 3.39 2.83
N MET A 197 12.90 3.83 1.57
CA MET A 197 12.49 5.19 1.20
C MET A 197 11.01 5.43 1.54
N GLU A 198 10.14 4.49 1.20
CA GLU A 198 8.70 4.54 1.53
C GLU A 198 8.45 4.59 3.03
N GLY A 199 9.14 3.74 3.81
CA GLY A 199 9.05 3.75 5.27
C GLY A 199 9.43 5.10 5.87
N MET A 200 10.50 5.71 5.38
CA MET A 200 10.89 7.06 5.83
C MET A 200 9.88 8.13 5.42
N MET A 201 9.37 8.10 4.18
CA MET A 201 8.29 9.02 3.75
C MET A 201 7.05 8.88 4.65
N GLN A 202 6.69 7.65 5.03
CA GLN A 202 5.59 7.39 5.95
C GLN A 202 5.84 8.00 7.32
N VAL A 203 7.03 7.81 7.91
CA VAL A 203 7.40 8.39 9.20
C VAL A 203 7.34 9.93 9.16
N VAL A 204 7.82 10.55 8.08
CA VAL A 204 7.78 12.01 7.89
C VAL A 204 6.35 12.52 7.69
N SER A 205 5.47 11.72 7.09
CA SER A 205 4.06 12.07 6.84
C SER A 205 3.15 11.95 8.08
N ALA A 206 3.62 11.31 9.15
CA ALA A 206 2.84 11.11 10.36
C ALA A 206 2.52 12.44 11.07
N GLU A 207 1.36 12.52 11.75
CA GLU A 207 0.98 13.71 12.55
C GLU A 207 2.05 14.07 13.57
N LYS A 208 2.73 13.04 14.10
CA LYS A 208 3.90 13.19 14.95
C LYS A 208 5.01 12.30 14.40
N VAL A 209 6.09 12.92 13.95
CA VAL A 209 7.28 12.23 13.46
C VAL A 209 7.99 11.53 14.63
N ASP A 210 8.29 10.25 14.44
CA ASP A 210 9.18 9.49 15.31
C ASP A 210 10.61 9.66 14.81
N GLU A 211 11.33 10.64 15.38
CA GLU A 211 12.71 10.96 14.96
C GLU A 211 13.69 9.81 15.22
N GLN A 212 13.40 8.96 16.21
CA GLN A 212 14.24 7.81 16.52
C GLN A 212 14.07 6.73 15.45
N ALA A 213 12.82 6.42 15.08
CA ALA A 213 12.53 5.53 13.95
C ALA A 213 13.17 6.05 12.67
N LEU A 214 12.98 7.34 12.35
CA LEU A 214 13.55 7.96 11.16
C LEU A 214 15.09 7.87 11.12
N THR A 215 15.75 8.01 12.27
CA THR A 215 17.21 7.88 12.37
C THR A 215 17.66 6.43 12.15
N ALA A 216 16.91 5.46 12.67
CA ALA A 216 17.20 4.05 12.45
C ALA A 216 17.02 3.68 10.97
N ASP A 217 15.91 4.10 10.35
CA ASP A 217 15.60 3.85 8.94
C ASP A 217 16.63 4.52 8.02
N TYR A 218 17.06 5.74 8.34
CA TYR A 218 18.14 6.42 7.64
C TYR A 218 19.42 5.58 7.63
N GLY A 219 19.84 5.08 8.80
CA GLY A 219 21.05 4.26 8.94
C GLY A 219 20.95 2.93 8.19
N ALA A 220 19.77 2.30 8.21
CA ALA A 220 19.51 1.08 7.46
C ALA A 220 19.56 1.32 5.95
N LEU A 221 18.96 2.41 5.45
CA LEU A 221 19.00 2.72 4.02
C LEU A 221 20.41 3.11 3.56
N GLU A 222 21.16 3.90 4.34
CA GLU A 222 22.56 4.24 4.03
C GLU A 222 23.42 2.97 3.93
N GLN A 223 23.15 1.95 4.74
CA GLN A 223 23.83 0.66 4.65
C GLN A 223 23.47 -0.11 3.37
N LEU A 224 22.20 -0.13 2.98
CA LEU A 224 21.77 -0.75 1.71
C LEU A 224 22.41 -0.08 0.49
N VAL A 225 22.52 1.24 0.47
CA VAL A 225 23.21 1.97 -0.63
C VAL A 225 24.68 1.55 -0.72
N LYS A 226 25.38 1.43 0.42
CA LYS A 226 26.77 0.94 0.45
C LYS A 226 26.88 -0.47 -0.12
N GLU A 227 26.01 -1.39 0.33
CA GLU A 227 25.95 -2.75 -0.20
C GLU A 227 25.71 -2.76 -1.72
N GLY A 228 24.88 -1.85 -2.23
CA GLY A 228 24.61 -1.73 -3.66
C GLY A 228 25.81 -1.29 -4.47
N ARG A 229 26.59 -0.34 -3.95
CA ARG A 229 27.84 0.10 -4.59
C ARG A 229 28.93 -0.98 -4.57
N GLU A 230 28.82 -1.96 -3.69
CA GLU A 230 29.74 -3.10 -3.59
C GLU A 230 29.33 -4.30 -4.47
N LEU A 231 28.11 -4.31 -5.04
CA LEU A 231 27.68 -5.38 -5.94
C LEU A 231 28.58 -5.46 -7.17
N PRO A 232 28.92 -6.69 -7.62
CA PRO A 232 29.77 -6.86 -8.79
C PRO A 232 29.03 -6.37 -10.03
N ARG A 233 29.73 -5.55 -10.85
CA ARG A 233 29.23 -5.16 -12.16
C ARG A 233 28.90 -6.39 -13.00
N VAL A 234 27.75 -6.35 -13.67
CA VAL A 234 27.33 -7.41 -14.58
C VAL A 234 28.02 -7.25 -15.93
N LYS A 235 28.59 -8.34 -16.44
CA LYS A 235 29.32 -8.35 -17.70
C LYS A 235 28.36 -8.09 -18.88
N ASP A 236 28.84 -7.30 -19.86
CA ASP A 236 28.12 -7.00 -21.11
C ASP A 236 26.80 -6.23 -20.90
N MET A 237 26.62 -5.58 -19.73
CA MET A 237 25.45 -4.77 -19.35
C MET A 237 25.86 -3.37 -18.88
N ASP A 238 26.74 -2.71 -19.63
CA ASP A 238 27.34 -1.43 -19.20
C ASP A 238 26.33 -0.28 -19.10
N ASN A 239 25.29 -0.29 -19.93
CA ASN A 239 24.23 0.72 -19.90
C ASN A 239 23.35 0.55 -18.64
N GLU A 240 22.93 -0.68 -18.37
CA GLU A 240 22.14 -1.04 -17.19
C GLU A 240 22.93 -0.75 -15.92
N MET A 241 24.23 -1.08 -15.90
CA MET A 241 25.10 -0.75 -14.76
C MET A 241 25.39 0.76 -14.62
N LYS A 242 25.22 1.57 -15.67
CA LYS A 242 25.26 3.04 -15.58
C LYS A 242 24.01 3.53 -14.85
N TRP A 243 22.82 3.13 -15.33
CA TRP A 243 21.54 3.52 -14.73
C TRP A 243 21.35 2.99 -13.31
N TYR A 244 21.89 1.80 -13.00
CA TYR A 244 21.95 1.33 -11.61
C TYR A 244 22.79 2.26 -10.71
N GLY A 245 23.88 2.81 -11.25
CA GLY A 245 24.69 3.81 -10.55
C GLY A 245 23.93 5.12 -10.34
N GLU A 246 23.27 5.63 -11.38
CA GLU A 246 22.45 6.86 -11.31
C GLU A 246 21.29 6.68 -10.32
N TYR A 247 20.60 5.54 -10.36
CA TYR A 247 19.62 5.14 -9.35
C TYR A 247 20.15 5.25 -7.92
N LEU A 248 21.35 4.71 -7.63
CA LEU A 248 21.93 4.81 -6.28
C LEU A 248 22.31 6.25 -5.91
N ASP A 249 22.65 7.08 -6.88
CA ASP A 249 22.93 8.51 -6.67
C ASP A 249 21.63 9.27 -6.32
N GLU A 250 20.49 8.94 -6.94
CA GLU A 250 19.17 9.50 -6.55
C GLU A 250 18.75 9.08 -5.14
N VAL A 251 19.08 7.85 -4.73
CA VAL A 251 18.84 7.39 -3.35
C VAL A 251 19.71 8.16 -2.35
N ASP A 252 20.95 8.52 -2.71
CA ASP A 252 21.79 9.40 -1.89
C ASP A 252 21.24 10.82 -1.81
N ALA A 253 20.65 11.35 -2.89
CA ALA A 253 19.97 12.63 -2.90
C ALA A 253 18.75 12.63 -1.96
N PHE A 254 17.93 11.57 -2.02
CA PHE A 254 16.84 11.33 -1.07
C PHE A 254 17.33 11.33 0.38
N LEU A 255 18.40 10.59 0.70
CA LEU A 255 19.03 10.61 2.04
C LEU A 255 19.50 12.03 2.40
N GLY A 256 19.99 12.81 1.44
CA GLY A 256 20.33 14.22 1.60
C GLY A 256 19.16 15.08 2.11
N VAL A 257 17.96 14.87 1.55
CA VAL A 257 16.71 15.52 1.98
C VAL A 257 16.38 15.16 3.42
N VAL A 258 16.36 13.86 3.75
CA VAL A 258 16.05 13.37 5.11
C VAL A 258 17.04 13.93 6.13
N ARG A 259 18.34 13.86 5.82
CA ARG A 259 19.40 14.37 6.70
C ARG A 259 19.26 15.87 6.96
N LYS A 260 18.83 16.65 5.96
CA LYS A 260 18.55 18.09 6.11
C LYS A 260 17.34 18.34 7.02
N ALA A 261 16.28 17.55 6.88
CA ALA A 261 15.09 17.65 7.75
C ALA A 261 15.43 17.35 9.21
N GLN A 262 16.17 16.25 9.46
CA GLN A 262 16.65 15.88 10.81
C GLN A 262 17.50 16.98 11.45
N ARG A 263 18.49 17.53 10.72
CA ARG A 263 19.32 18.64 11.24
C ARG A 263 18.52 19.88 11.63
N ASN A 264 17.44 20.16 10.90
CA ASN A 264 16.61 21.33 11.12
C ASN A 264 15.48 21.09 12.14
N GLY A 265 15.23 19.83 12.52
CA GLY A 265 14.07 19.44 13.35
C GLY A 265 12.73 19.84 12.74
N LYS A 266 12.64 19.87 11.41
CA LYS A 266 11.44 20.34 10.68
C LYS A 266 11.06 19.35 9.59
N TYR A 267 9.87 18.79 9.75
CA TYR A 267 9.24 17.84 8.84
C TYR A 267 7.98 18.48 8.28
N THR A 268 8.07 19.04 7.09
CA THR A 268 7.01 19.83 6.46
C THR A 268 6.54 19.15 5.17
N GLN A 269 5.42 19.62 4.61
CA GLN A 269 4.98 19.16 3.30
C GLN A 269 6.05 19.35 2.22
N SER A 270 6.81 20.45 2.27
CA SER A 270 7.93 20.67 1.33
C SER A 270 9.03 19.60 1.46
N VAL A 271 9.27 19.05 2.66
CA VAL A 271 10.22 17.93 2.81
C VAL A 271 9.66 16.68 2.13
N LEU A 272 8.36 16.39 2.29
CA LEU A 272 7.72 15.28 1.60
C LEU A 272 7.70 15.47 0.08
N ASP A 273 7.48 16.69 -0.40
CA ASP A 273 7.50 17.01 -1.83
C ASP A 273 8.91 16.78 -2.42
N ASP A 274 9.95 17.23 -1.71
CA ASP A 274 11.35 16.96 -2.07
C ASP A 274 11.63 15.43 -2.07
N MET A 275 11.24 14.70 -1.01
CA MET A 275 11.40 13.24 -0.92
C MET A 275 10.68 12.50 -2.07
N ASN A 276 9.47 12.93 -2.43
CA ASN A 276 8.71 12.35 -3.54
C ASN A 276 9.38 12.62 -4.89
N SER A 277 10.04 13.77 -5.06
CA SER A 277 10.80 14.09 -6.28
C SER A 277 11.94 13.09 -6.44
N GLU A 278 12.81 12.97 -5.43
CA GLU A 278 13.96 12.06 -5.48
C GLU A 278 13.52 10.59 -5.60
N TYR A 279 12.41 10.21 -4.96
CA TYR A 279 11.81 8.88 -5.14
C TYR A 279 11.35 8.65 -6.58
N GLY A 280 10.72 9.66 -7.21
CA GLY A 280 10.29 9.60 -8.61
C GLY A 280 11.45 9.48 -9.58
N ASP A 281 12.53 10.22 -9.34
CA ASP A 281 13.76 10.17 -10.15
C ASP A 281 14.43 8.79 -10.02
N ALA A 282 14.55 8.27 -8.79
CA ALA A 282 15.02 6.91 -8.53
C ALA A 282 14.16 5.83 -9.22
N VAL A 283 12.84 5.99 -9.28
CA VAL A 283 11.95 5.08 -10.03
C VAL A 283 12.22 5.16 -11.54
N GLY A 284 12.49 6.35 -12.07
CA GLY A 284 12.84 6.55 -13.49
C GLY A 284 14.11 5.79 -13.88
N ASP A 285 15.17 5.94 -13.08
CA ASP A 285 16.44 5.26 -13.30
C ASP A 285 16.34 3.75 -13.05
N TYR A 286 15.56 3.36 -12.03
CA TYR A 286 15.25 1.94 -11.77
C TYR A 286 14.64 1.27 -13.00
N ASN A 287 13.58 1.87 -13.53
CA ASN A 287 12.90 1.34 -14.71
C ASN A 287 13.82 1.28 -15.93
N THR A 288 14.83 2.14 -16.02
CA THR A 288 15.79 2.13 -17.13
C THR A 288 16.85 1.04 -16.96
N PHE A 289 17.28 0.72 -15.73
CA PHE A 289 18.27 -0.34 -15.55
C PHE A 289 17.69 -1.76 -15.63
N VAL A 290 16.40 -1.95 -15.31
CA VAL A 290 15.77 -3.29 -15.31
C VAL A 290 15.23 -3.74 -16.67
N ASN A 291 15.21 -2.86 -17.66
CA ASN A 291 14.72 -3.09 -19.03
C ASN A 291 15.87 -3.14 -20.04
#